data_AF-A0A3G8JNJ4-F1
#
_entry.id   AF-A0A3G8JNJ4-F1
#
_cell.length_a   1.000
_cell.length_b   1.000
_cell.length_c   1.000
_cell.angle_alpha   90.00
_cell.angle_beta   90.00
_cell.angle_gamma   90.00
#
_symmetry.space_group_name_H-M   'P 1'
#
loop_
_entity.id
_entity.type
_entity.pdbx_description
1 polymer ?
#
loop_
_entity_poly.entity_id
_entity_poly.type
_entity_poly.pdbx_seq_one_letter_code
_entity_poly.pdbx_strand_id
1 'polypeptide(L)'
;MSPGEAVHLLRTLVAAQVGTLLREVSAGPTFGLTDVDGIRRRQATLEESGLPDVASAASDLAHFDRDAEFEYTVDLLVAAARARIDGRRG
;
A
#
# COMPACT_ATOMS: atom_id res chain seq x y z
N MET A 1 13.40 13.52 20.14
CA MET A 1 12.23 13.89 19.30
C MET A 1 11.47 14.97 20.05
N SER A 2 11.08 16.06 19.41
CA SER A 2 10.22 17.05 20.09
C SER A 2 8.80 16.50 20.23
N PRO A 3 7.99 16.99 21.19
CA PRO A 3 6.58 16.62 21.28
C PRO A 3 5.81 16.87 19.96
N GLY A 4 6.14 17.95 19.24
CA GLY A 4 5.55 18.25 17.93
C GLY A 4 5.90 17.21 16.86
N GLU A 5 7.17 16.80 16.77
CA GLU A 5 7.59 15.73 15.84
C GLU A 5 6.88 14.40 16.15
N ALA A 6 6.71 14.05 17.44
CA ALA A 6 6.03 12.82 17.83
C ALA A 6 4.55 12.81 17.42
N VAL A 7 3.85 13.95 17.58
CA VAL A 7 2.46 14.11 17.14
C VAL A 7 2.36 14.00 15.61
N HIS A 8 3.29 14.59 14.87
CA HIS A 8 3.32 14.46 13.41
C HIS A 8 3.51 13.00 12.97
N LEU A 9 4.45 12.29 13.60
CA LEU A 9 4.70 10.88 13.30
C LEU A 9 3.46 10.00 13.55
N LEU A 10 2.78 10.22 14.69
CA LEU A 10 1.54 9.51 15.01
C LEU A 10 0.42 9.80 14.01
N ARG A 11 0.24 11.07 13.63
CA ARG A 11 -0.78 11.45 12.64
C ARG A 11 -0.50 10.84 11.27
N THR A 12 0.76 10.77 10.86
CA THR A 12 1.16 10.11 9.61
C THR A 12 0.84 8.62 9.66
N LEU A 13 1.12 7.94 10.78
CA LEU A 13 0.78 6.53 10.97
C LEU A 13 -0.73 6.29 10.86
N VAL A 14 -1.54 7.09 11.57
CA VAL A 14 -3.01 6.98 11.52
C VAL A 14 -3.56 7.28 10.13
N ALA A 15 -3.03 8.31 9.46
CA ALA A 15 -3.47 8.67 8.11
C ALA A 15 -3.15 7.58 7.09
N ALA A 16 -1.97 6.96 7.16
CA ALA A 16 -1.61 5.83 6.31
C ALA A 16 -2.54 4.64 6.56
N GLN A 17 -2.77 4.29 7.82
CA GLN A 17 -3.65 3.19 8.21
C GLN A 17 -5.10 3.38 7.71
N VAL A 18 -5.66 4.56 7.95
CA VAL A 18 -7.03 4.89 7.51
C VAL A 18 -7.10 4.94 5.99
N GLY A 19 -6.07 5.43 5.30
CA GLY A 19 -5.98 5.45 3.85
C GLY A 19 -6.00 4.04 3.22
N THR A 20 -5.25 3.09 3.80
CA THR A 20 -5.24 1.69 3.35
C THR A 20 -6.64 1.06 3.51
N LEU A 21 -7.28 1.24 4.66
CA LEU A 21 -8.64 0.74 4.91
C LEU A 21 -9.70 1.39 4.01
N LEU A 22 -9.60 2.70 3.75
CA LEU A 22 -10.53 3.39 2.83
C LEU A 22 -10.35 2.94 1.38
N ARG A 23 -9.11 2.66 0.97
CA ARG A 23 -8.82 2.05 -0.33
C ARG A 23 -9.49 0.70 -0.46
N GLU A 24 -9.46 -0.13 0.58
CA GLU A 24 -10.13 -1.45 0.60
C GLU A 24 -11.66 -1.36 0.51
N VAL A 25 -12.28 -0.50 1.33
CA VAL A 25 -13.74 -0.28 1.31
C VAL A 25 -14.18 0.25 -0.06
N SER A 26 -13.36 1.08 -0.68
CA SER A 26 -13.61 1.63 -2.02
C SER A 26 -13.15 0.71 -3.15
N ALA A 27 -12.40 -0.35 -2.85
CA ALA A 27 -11.84 -1.26 -3.85
C ALA A 27 -12.84 -2.29 -4.36
N GLY A 28 -13.88 -2.61 -3.58
CA GLY A 28 -14.91 -3.58 -3.96
C GLY A 28 -15.49 -3.34 -5.37
N PRO A 29 -15.92 -2.12 -5.73
CA PRO A 29 -16.44 -1.81 -7.07
C PRO A 29 -15.36 -1.68 -8.16
N THR A 30 -14.12 -1.30 -7.80
CA THR A 30 -13.07 -0.95 -8.77
C THR A 30 -12.11 -2.09 -9.08
N PHE A 31 -11.88 -3.01 -8.13
CA PHE A 31 -10.91 -4.09 -8.24
C PHE A 31 -11.53 -5.49 -8.26
N GLY A 32 -12.82 -5.66 -7.94
CA GLY A 32 -13.55 -6.93 -8.14
C GLY A 32 -12.86 -8.17 -7.55
N LEU A 33 -12.31 -8.06 -6.35
CA LEU A 33 -11.11 -8.78 -5.91
C LEU A 33 -11.22 -10.26 -5.54
N THR A 34 -12.35 -10.92 -5.80
CA THR A 34 -12.47 -12.34 -5.46
C THR A 34 -12.84 -13.25 -6.62
N ASP A 35 -13.21 -12.70 -7.79
CA ASP A 35 -13.50 -13.52 -8.96
C ASP A 35 -12.25 -13.66 -9.86
N VAL A 36 -11.82 -14.91 -10.04
CA VAL A 36 -10.64 -15.31 -10.83
C VAL A 36 -10.69 -14.73 -12.25
N ASP A 37 -11.88 -14.65 -12.84
CA ASP A 37 -12.04 -14.12 -14.20
C ASP A 37 -11.87 -12.60 -14.25
N GLY A 38 -12.23 -11.88 -13.18
CA GLY A 38 -11.97 -10.45 -13.04
C GLY A 38 -10.48 -10.14 -12.97
N ILE A 39 -9.74 -10.89 -12.15
CA ILE A 39 -8.29 -10.78 -12.00
C ILE A 39 -7.60 -11.04 -13.35
N ARG A 40 -7.99 -12.12 -14.05
CA ARG A 40 -7.40 -12.46 -15.36
C ARG A 40 -7.61 -11.35 -16.40
N ARG A 41 -8.82 -10.79 -16.49
CA ARG A 41 -9.10 -9.68 -17.42
C ARG A 41 -8.26 -8.44 -17.10
N ARG A 42 -8.10 -8.13 -15.81
CA ARG A 42 -7.30 -6.99 -15.36
C ARG A 42 -5.82 -7.19 -15.68
N GLN A 43 -5.29 -8.38 -15.44
CA GLN A 43 -3.91 -8.72 -15.79
C GLN A 43 -3.66 -8.54 -17.29
N ALA A 44 -4.52 -9.11 -18.15
CA ALA A 44 -4.38 -8.95 -19.61
C ALA A 44 -4.39 -7.47 -20.04
N THR A 45 -5.26 -6.65 -19.43
CA THR A 45 -5.29 -5.20 -19.70
C THR A 45 -3.98 -4.50 -19.32
N LEU A 46 -3.34 -4.92 -18.22
CA LEU A 46 -2.07 -4.36 -17.74
C LEU A 46 -0.90 -4.80 -18.61
N GLU A 47 -0.90 -6.05 -19.06
CA GLU A 47 0.09 -6.60 -20.01
C GLU A 47 0.03 -5.89 -21.37
N GLU A 48 -1.18 -5.56 -21.84
CA GLU A 48 -1.43 -4.88 -23.11
C GLU A 48 -1.33 -3.35 -23.03
N SER A 49 -0.97 -2.79 -21.87
CA SER A 49 -0.98 -1.34 -21.61
C SER A 49 0.04 -0.53 -22.42
N GLY A 50 1.06 -1.18 -22.99
CA GLY A 50 2.18 -0.52 -23.67
C GLY A 50 3.19 0.15 -22.71
N LEU A 51 3.04 -0.02 -21.39
CA LEU A 51 3.92 0.50 -20.37
C LEU A 51 4.80 -0.63 -19.82
N PRO A 52 6.12 -0.68 -20.11
CA PRO A 52 6.97 -1.83 -19.79
C PRO A 52 6.97 -2.21 -18.30
N ASP A 53 7.10 -1.22 -17.41
CA ASP A 53 7.13 -1.47 -15.96
C ASP A 53 5.77 -1.98 -15.44
N VAL A 54 4.66 -1.47 -16.00
CA VAL A 54 3.30 -1.90 -15.64
C VAL A 54 3.05 -3.32 -16.13
N ALA A 55 3.44 -3.63 -17.37
CA ALA A 55 3.33 -4.98 -17.92
C ALA A 55 4.16 -5.98 -17.12
N SER A 56 5.36 -5.58 -16.67
CA SER A 56 6.21 -6.44 -15.83
C SER A 56 5.61 -6.75 -14.45
N ALA A 57 4.82 -5.81 -13.91
CA ALA A 57 4.14 -5.93 -12.62
C ALA A 57 2.66 -6.34 -12.76
N ALA A 58 2.21 -6.74 -13.94
CA ALA A 58 0.78 -6.92 -14.24
C ALA A 58 0.11 -7.96 -13.34
N SER A 59 0.81 -9.04 -12.99
CA SER A 59 0.34 -10.06 -12.04
C SER A 59 0.06 -9.45 -10.65
N ASP A 60 1.04 -8.71 -10.12
CA ASP A 60 0.94 -8.10 -8.79
C ASP A 60 -0.08 -6.95 -8.76
N LEU A 61 -0.25 -6.23 -9.88
CA LEU A 61 -1.21 -5.13 -10.00
C LEU A 61 -2.65 -5.58 -10.29
N ALA A 62 -2.82 -6.81 -10.78
CA ALA A 62 -4.13 -7.39 -11.07
C ALA A 62 -4.79 -8.00 -9.83
N HIS A 63 -4.00 -8.35 -8.81
CA HIS A 63 -4.46 -8.91 -7.56
C HIS A 63 -4.15 -7.96 -6.41
N PHE A 64 -5.12 -7.74 -5.52
CA PHE A 64 -4.89 -6.95 -4.30
C PHE A 64 -5.07 -7.88 -3.10
N ASP A 65 -3.96 -8.26 -2.49
CA ASP A 65 -3.93 -8.97 -1.22
C ASP A 65 -3.94 -7.94 -0.08
N ARG A 66 -5.11 -7.77 0.52
CA ARG A 66 -5.31 -6.82 1.61
C ARG A 66 -4.35 -7.05 2.77
N ASP A 67 -4.20 -8.29 3.19
CA ASP A 67 -3.50 -8.61 4.42
C ASP A 67 -1.99 -8.39 4.20
N ALA A 68 -1.47 -8.74 3.02
CA ALA A 68 -0.10 -8.42 2.64
C ALA A 68 0.19 -6.92 2.58
N GLU A 69 -0.73 -6.13 2.00
CA GLU A 69 -0.57 -4.66 1.87
C GLU A 69 -0.61 -3.95 3.24
N PHE A 70 -1.47 -4.41 4.14
CA PHE A 70 -1.55 -3.90 5.51
C PHE A 70 -0.24 -4.18 6.28
N GLU A 71 0.24 -5.42 6.26
CA GLU A 71 1.49 -5.80 6.95
C GLU A 71 2.69 -5.01 6.41
N TYR A 72 2.83 -4.92 5.08
CA TYR A 72 3.90 -4.13 4.46
C TYR A 72 3.85 -2.65 4.88
N THR A 73 2.65 -2.07 4.93
CA THR A 73 2.45 -0.68 5.35
C THR A 73 2.89 -0.46 6.80
N VAL A 74 2.52 -1.37 7.70
CA VAL A 74 2.90 -1.28 9.12
C VAL A 74 4.41 -1.38 9.28
N ASP A 75 5.03 -2.37 8.65
CA ASP A 75 6.48 -2.58 8.71
C ASP A 75 7.25 -1.35 8.22
N LEU A 76 6.82 -0.77 7.10
CA LEU A 76 7.43 0.44 6.54
C LEU A 76 7.33 1.63 7.50
N LEU A 77 6.18 1.83 8.13
CA LEU A 77 5.97 2.94 9.06
C LEU A 77 6.78 2.76 10.35
N VAL A 78 6.89 1.53 10.85
CA VAL A 78 7.75 1.20 11.99
C VAL A 78 9.22 1.45 11.65
N ALA A 79 9.68 1.04 10.47
CA ALA A 79 11.05 1.29 10.01
C ALA A 79 11.34 2.79 9.90
N ALA A 80 10.43 3.58 9.32
CA ALA A 80 10.55 5.02 9.22
C ALA A 80 10.59 5.70 10.61
N ALA A 81 9.73 5.25 11.54
CA ALA A 81 9.71 5.73 12.92
C ALA A 81 11.05 5.45 13.63
N ARG A 82 11.57 4.21 13.52
CA ARG A 82 12.87 3.82 14.08
C ARG A 82 14.00 4.68 13.54
N ALA A 83 14.09 4.83 12.21
CA ALA A 83 15.10 5.67 11.58
C ALA A 83 15.09 7.11 12.11
N ARG A 84 13.90 7.67 12.37
CA ARG A 84 13.76 9.03 12.89
C ARG A 84 14.09 9.18 14.38
N ILE A 85 13.96 8.10 15.14
CA ILE A 85 14.40 8.02 16.55
C ILE A 85 15.92 7.89 16.62
N ASP A 86 16.50 7.00 15.82
CA ASP A 86 17.93 6.65 15.89
C ASP A 86 18.81 7.70 15.21
N GLY A 87 18.36 8.34 14.13
CA GLY A 87 19.05 9.48 13.50
C GLY A 87 19.17 10.73 14.40
N ARG A 88 18.63 10.69 15.63
CA ARG A 88 18.81 11.72 16.65
C ARG A 88 19.76 11.31 17.78
N ARG A 89 20.24 10.06 17.80
CA ARG A 89 21.21 9.54 18.77
C ARG A 89 22.66 9.64 18.26
N GLY A 90 22.86 9.92 16.98
CA GLY A 90 24.15 10.24 16.36
C GLY A 90 24.42 11.72 16.29
#